data_AF-A0A1G4ABA0-F1
#
_entry.id   AF-A0A1G4ABA0-F1
#
_cell.length_a   1.000
_cell.length_b   1.000
_cell.length_c   1.000
_cell.angle_alpha   90.00
_cell.angle_beta   90.00
_cell.angle_gamma   90.00
#
_symmetry.space_group_name_H-M   'P 1'
#
loop_
_entity.id
_entity.type
_entity.pdbx_description
1 polymer ?
#
loop_
_entity_poly.entity_id
_entity_poly.type
_entity_poly.pdbx_seq_one_letter_code
_entity_poly.pdbx_strand_id
1 'polypeptide(L)'
;GETKSYSESQLTNELAVIDTTDPQFDEVVAIPTALLEKSAPIQHPRLPFRLQPKVSYPNAGLHMRSEAPNAPPSGADQGFGPRLIVQPLRITYKPDERNTPAALVELAGADGPLGTWLVSTLLEEPQTVTFQGRNWALVLRAKRYYRPFTLSLLKVTHDKYPGTEIPKNFSSRVRLRADDGRVDREVLIYMNNPLRYGGLTFYQYQMDAASHTSALQVVRNPSWRLPYVACVLMGAGLVIQFGIHLFGFVRKRRPTPA
;
A
#
# COMPACT_ATOMS: atom_id res chain seq x y z
N GLY A 1 18.14 8.75 -1.82
CA GLY A 1 16.69 8.93 -1.99
C GLY A 1 15.97 8.51 -0.72
N GLU A 2 14.68 8.22 -0.80
CA GLU A 2 13.87 7.85 0.37
C GLU A 2 14.22 6.46 0.93
N THR A 3 14.02 6.29 2.24
CA THR A 3 14.04 5.00 2.92
C THR A 3 12.64 4.68 3.42
N LYS A 4 12.11 3.50 3.09
CA LYS A 4 10.78 3.06 3.51
C LYS A 4 10.84 1.67 4.15
N SER A 5 10.04 1.48 5.20
CA SER A 5 9.82 0.20 5.89
C SER A 5 8.41 -0.36 5.66
N TYR A 6 7.66 0.20 4.71
CA TYR A 6 6.28 -0.21 4.43
C TYR A 6 5.98 -0.21 2.93
N SER A 7 4.95 -0.96 2.56
CA SER A 7 4.28 -0.89 1.26
C SER A 7 2.85 -0.38 1.42
N GLU A 8 2.31 0.30 0.42
CA GLU A 8 0.96 0.86 0.46
C GLU A 8 -0.03 0.05 -0.39
N SER A 9 -1.29 0.00 0.05
CA SER A 9 -2.38 -0.60 -0.72
C SER A 9 -2.83 0.33 -1.84
N GLN A 10 -3.08 -0.22 -3.03
CA GLN A 10 -3.72 0.53 -4.12
C GLN A 10 -5.24 0.64 -3.98
N LEU A 11 -5.85 -0.21 -3.15
CA LEU A 11 -7.31 -0.38 -3.10
C LEU A 11 -7.94 0.05 -1.77
N THR A 12 -7.17 -0.01 -0.68
CA THR A 12 -7.69 0.21 0.67
C THR A 12 -7.01 1.39 1.33
N ASN A 13 -7.77 2.13 2.12
CA ASN A 13 -7.30 3.29 2.87
C ASN A 13 -7.49 3.06 4.38
N GLU A 14 -6.80 3.86 5.17
CA GLU A 14 -6.89 3.90 6.62
C GLU A 14 -6.81 5.35 7.10
N LEU A 15 -7.50 5.67 8.19
CA LEU A 15 -7.25 6.87 8.96
C LEU A 15 -6.13 6.57 9.95
N ALA A 16 -4.97 7.18 9.73
CA ALA A 16 -3.88 7.18 10.67
C ALA A 16 -4.07 8.33 11.66
N VAL A 17 -4.19 7.99 12.94
CA VAL A 17 -4.10 8.92 14.06
C VAL A 17 -2.68 8.78 14.62
N ILE A 18 -1.89 9.84 14.51
CA ILE A 18 -0.45 9.81 14.72
C ILE A 18 -0.10 10.72 15.89
N ASP A 19 0.52 10.20 16.95
CA ASP A 19 1.16 11.00 17.99
C ASP A 19 2.54 11.43 17.46
N THR A 20 2.72 12.73 17.23
CA THR A 20 3.97 13.34 16.71
C THR A 20 4.69 14.12 17.80
N THR A 21 4.44 13.80 19.07
CA THR A 21 5.03 14.52 20.22
C THR A 21 6.50 14.19 20.41
N ASP A 22 6.89 12.94 20.17
CA ASP A 22 8.28 12.48 20.30
C ASP A 22 9.07 12.84 19.03
N PRO A 23 10.25 13.48 19.14
CA PRO A 23 11.05 13.87 17.98
C PRO A 23 11.77 12.71 17.29
N GLN A 24 11.87 11.54 17.94
CA GLN A 24 12.58 10.37 17.43
C GLN A 24 11.66 9.37 16.72
N PHE A 25 10.39 9.28 17.12
CA PHE A 25 9.44 8.36 16.52
C PHE A 25 8.00 8.86 16.61
N ASP A 26 7.20 8.43 15.64
CA ASP A 26 5.75 8.63 15.66
C ASP A 26 5.05 7.37 16.17
N GLU A 27 4.05 7.52 17.04
CA GLU A 27 3.15 6.43 17.40
C GLU A 27 1.87 6.49 16.55
N VAL A 28 1.54 5.39 15.85
CA VAL A 28 0.44 5.38 14.88
C VAL A 28 -0.66 4.40 15.30
N VAL A 29 -1.89 4.91 15.40
CA VAL A 29 -3.11 4.09 15.44
C VAL A 29 -3.78 4.15 14.08
N ALA A 30 -3.74 3.03 13.34
CA ALA A 30 -4.34 2.92 12.01
C ALA A 30 -5.76 2.34 12.10
N ILE A 31 -6.75 3.13 11.68
CA ILE A 31 -8.17 2.79 11.70
C ILE A 31 -8.63 2.49 10.26
N PRO A 32 -9.02 1.26 9.91
CA PRO A 32 -9.52 0.95 8.57
C PRO A 32 -10.75 1.79 8.20
N THR A 33 -10.85 2.24 6.94
CA THR A 33 -12.03 3.02 6.48
C THR A 33 -13.35 2.28 6.66
N ALA A 34 -13.34 0.95 6.56
CA ALA A 34 -14.52 0.12 6.84
C ALA A 34 -15.08 0.26 8.27
N LEU A 35 -14.30 0.76 9.23
CA LEU A 35 -14.81 1.12 10.56
C LEU A 35 -15.42 2.53 10.59
N LEU A 36 -14.90 3.45 9.76
CA LEU A 36 -15.46 4.80 9.61
C LEU A 36 -16.84 4.76 8.96
N GLU A 37 -17.03 3.89 7.97
CA GLU A 37 -18.30 3.68 7.26
C GLU A 37 -19.43 3.16 8.18
N LYS A 38 -19.08 2.55 9.32
CA LYS A 38 -20.07 2.05 10.29
C LYS A 38 -20.64 3.16 11.19
N SER A 39 -20.04 4.35 11.21
CA SER A 39 -20.42 5.47 12.09
C SER A 39 -20.52 5.11 13.58
N ALA A 40 -19.85 4.04 14.00
CA ALA A 40 -19.79 3.64 15.41
C ALA A 40 -18.66 4.40 16.12
N PRO A 41 -18.81 4.73 17.42
CA PRO A 41 -17.71 5.30 18.18
C PRO A 41 -16.53 4.31 18.27
N ILE A 42 -15.32 4.83 18.06
CA ILE A 42 -14.07 4.08 18.08
C ILE A 42 -13.25 4.56 19.28
N GLN A 43 -13.02 3.65 20.22
CA GLN A 43 -12.11 3.85 21.34
C GLN A 43 -10.89 2.93 21.16
N HIS A 44 -9.70 3.47 21.37
CA HIS A 44 -8.47 2.69 21.33
C HIS A 44 -7.64 2.98 22.60
N PRO A 45 -6.99 1.98 23.24
CA PRO A 45 -6.26 2.19 24.50
C PRO A 45 -5.12 3.20 24.42
N ARG A 46 -4.57 3.43 23.22
CA ARG A 46 -3.49 4.39 22.99
C ARG A 46 -3.96 5.80 22.59
N LEU A 47 -5.27 6.02 22.45
CA LEU A 47 -5.82 7.33 22.12
C LEU A 47 -6.41 7.98 23.38
N PRO A 48 -6.05 9.24 23.69
CA PRO A 48 -6.60 9.97 24.84
C PRO A 48 -8.01 10.53 24.59
N PHE A 49 -8.53 10.34 23.38
CA PHE A 49 -9.86 10.76 22.95
C PHE A 49 -10.58 9.61 22.24
N ARG A 50 -11.91 9.67 22.26
CA ARG A 50 -12.78 8.82 21.45
C ARG A 50 -12.93 9.45 20.07
N LEU A 51 -12.91 8.60 19.05
CA LEU A 51 -13.12 8.99 17.66
C LEU A 51 -14.53 8.60 17.21
N GLN A 52 -15.32 9.56 16.74
CA GLN A 52 -16.68 9.33 16.25
C GLN A 52 -16.76 9.73 14.77
N PRO A 53 -16.83 8.78 13.83
CA PRO A 53 -17.15 9.08 12.44
C PRO A 53 -18.58 9.62 12.38
N LYS A 54 -18.76 10.83 11.86
CA LYS A 54 -20.07 11.46 11.69
C LYS A 54 -20.66 11.11 10.33
N VAL A 55 -19.84 11.22 9.30
CA VAL A 55 -20.19 10.90 7.91
C VAL A 55 -18.95 10.36 7.22
N SER A 56 -19.12 9.37 6.33
CA SER A 56 -18.06 8.84 5.48
C SER A 56 -18.55 8.75 4.04
N TYR A 57 -17.68 9.15 3.12
CA TYR A 57 -17.88 9.12 1.68
C TYR A 57 -16.81 8.20 1.07
N PRO A 58 -17.18 7.10 0.40
CA PRO A 58 -16.22 6.21 -0.25
C PRO A 58 -15.55 6.85 -1.48
N ASN A 59 -16.19 7.87 -2.07
CA ASN A 59 -15.63 8.72 -3.12
C ASN A 59 -16.19 10.14 -2.98
N ALA A 60 -15.33 11.15 -2.98
CA ALA A 60 -15.72 12.55 -2.88
C ALA A 60 -14.71 13.49 -3.55
N GLY A 61 -15.24 14.56 -4.16
CA GLY A 61 -14.46 15.73 -4.55
C GLY A 61 -14.38 16.73 -3.39
N LEU A 62 -13.28 17.48 -3.34
CA LEU A 62 -13.11 18.60 -2.43
C LEU A 62 -12.96 19.90 -3.23
N HIS A 63 -13.68 20.93 -2.82
CA HIS A 63 -13.63 22.26 -3.44
C HIS A 63 -13.43 23.34 -2.38
N MET A 64 -12.80 24.44 -2.77
CA MET A 64 -12.67 25.60 -1.87
C MET A 64 -14.03 26.25 -1.68
N ARG A 65 -14.38 26.56 -0.43
CA ARG A 65 -15.65 27.22 -0.13
C ARG A 65 -15.80 28.60 -0.75
N SER A 66 -14.68 29.30 -0.95
CA SER A 66 -14.64 30.61 -1.63
C SER A 66 -15.21 30.56 -3.05
N GLU A 67 -15.19 29.40 -3.71
CA GLU A 67 -15.68 29.22 -5.08
C GLU A 67 -17.20 28.98 -5.13
N ALA A 68 -17.81 28.56 -4.01
CA ALA A 68 -19.25 28.35 -3.89
C ALA A 68 -19.76 28.81 -2.52
N PRO A 69 -19.88 30.14 -2.28
CA PRO A 69 -20.20 30.70 -0.96
C PRO A 69 -21.55 30.24 -0.38
N ASN A 70 -22.52 29.94 -1.26
CA ASN A 70 -23.86 29.51 -0.90
C ASN A 70 -23.98 28.00 -0.64
N ALA A 71 -22.91 27.23 -0.86
CA ALA A 71 -22.93 25.80 -0.59
C ALA A 71 -23.01 25.52 0.93
N PRO A 72 -23.63 24.39 1.33
CA PRO A 72 -23.62 23.96 2.72
C PRO A 72 -22.18 23.84 3.27
N PRO A 73 -21.96 24.12 4.57
CA PRO A 73 -20.67 23.87 5.20
C PRO A 73 -20.30 22.39 5.12
N SER A 74 -19.00 22.08 5.12
CA SER A 74 -18.51 20.69 5.14
C SER A 74 -18.96 19.90 6.38
N GLY A 75 -19.33 20.58 7.47
CA GLY A 75 -19.62 19.96 8.77
C GLY A 75 -18.39 19.78 9.65
N ALA A 76 -17.19 20.14 9.16
CA ALA A 76 -16.00 20.30 9.99
C ALA A 76 -15.92 21.73 10.53
N ASP A 77 -15.47 21.85 11.77
CA ASP A 77 -15.24 23.13 12.48
C ASP A 77 -13.74 23.35 12.80
N GLN A 78 -12.90 22.31 12.66
CA GLN A 78 -11.47 22.36 12.92
C GLN A 78 -10.61 22.18 11.65
N GLY A 79 -9.37 22.66 11.75
CA GLY A 79 -8.36 22.50 10.71
C GLY A 79 -8.72 23.19 9.39
N PHE A 80 -8.46 22.50 8.28
CA PHE A 80 -8.75 23.03 6.94
C PHE A 80 -10.19 22.76 6.49
N GLY A 81 -10.88 21.85 7.17
CA GLY A 81 -12.24 21.42 6.86
C GLY A 81 -13.28 22.55 6.67
N PRO A 82 -13.33 23.59 7.51
CA PRO A 82 -14.28 24.70 7.36
C PRO A 82 -14.16 25.49 6.05
N ARG A 83 -12.97 25.45 5.43
CA ARG A 83 -12.66 26.14 4.16
C ARG A 83 -13.02 25.30 2.94
N LEU A 84 -13.47 24.07 3.14
CA LEU A 84 -13.77 23.12 2.09
C LEU A 84 -15.27 22.82 2.00
N ILE A 85 -15.66 22.38 0.82
CA ILE A 85 -16.94 21.74 0.55
C ILE A 85 -16.62 20.31 0.15
N VAL A 86 -17.39 19.36 0.70
CA VAL A 86 -17.30 17.95 0.32
C VAL A 86 -18.42 17.67 -0.67
N GLN A 87 -18.07 17.26 -1.87
CA GLN A 87 -19.03 16.83 -2.89
C GLN A 87 -19.00 15.30 -2.99
N PRO A 88 -20.03 14.58 -2.52
CA PRO A 88 -20.10 13.14 -2.67
C PRO A 88 -20.15 12.76 -4.16
N LEU A 89 -19.33 11.79 -4.55
CA LEU A 89 -19.29 11.26 -5.91
C LEU A 89 -19.70 9.79 -5.91
N ARG A 90 -20.14 9.30 -7.08
CA ARG A 90 -20.38 7.86 -7.25
C ARG A 90 -19.05 7.11 -7.21
N ILE A 91 -19.07 5.92 -6.62
CA ILE A 91 -17.92 5.01 -6.68
C ILE A 91 -17.66 4.65 -8.15
N THR A 92 -16.40 4.71 -8.56
CA THR A 92 -15.93 4.22 -9.85
C THR A 92 -15.18 2.90 -9.69
N TYR A 93 -15.28 2.07 -10.72
CA TYR A 93 -14.56 0.79 -10.84
C TYR A 93 -13.68 0.76 -12.09
N LYS A 94 -13.53 1.91 -12.78
CA LYS A 94 -12.70 1.98 -13.97
C LYS A 94 -11.22 1.87 -13.59
N PRO A 95 -10.38 1.20 -14.41
CA PRO A 95 -8.97 0.99 -14.08
C PRO A 95 -8.13 2.28 -14.00
N ASP A 96 -8.56 3.33 -14.69
CA ASP A 96 -7.87 4.61 -14.84
C ASP A 96 -8.39 5.70 -13.89
N GLU A 97 -9.43 5.41 -13.11
CA GLU A 97 -9.99 6.32 -12.13
C GLU A 97 -9.74 5.81 -10.70
N ARG A 98 -9.57 6.74 -9.75
CA ARG A 98 -9.36 6.40 -8.33
C ARG A 98 -10.48 7.01 -7.48
N ASN A 99 -11.04 6.19 -6.59
CA ASN A 99 -11.92 6.69 -5.54
C ASN A 99 -11.12 7.45 -4.49
N THR A 100 -11.56 8.65 -4.16
CA THR A 100 -10.94 9.55 -3.17
C THR A 100 -11.85 9.65 -1.95
N PRO A 101 -11.67 8.78 -0.95
CA PRO A 101 -12.55 8.79 0.21
C PRO A 101 -12.37 10.05 1.05
N ALA A 102 -13.45 10.47 1.70
CA ALA A 102 -13.46 11.54 2.68
C ALA A 102 -14.34 11.16 3.88
N ALA A 103 -14.05 11.70 5.06
CA ALA A 103 -14.87 11.49 6.24
C ALA A 103 -14.83 12.70 7.17
N LEU A 104 -15.92 12.92 7.89
CA LEU A 104 -15.99 13.83 9.02
C LEU A 104 -15.82 13.03 10.30
N VAL A 105 -14.86 13.43 11.11
CA VAL A 105 -14.47 12.71 12.31
C VAL A 105 -14.48 13.68 13.48
N GLU A 106 -15.38 13.44 14.42
CA GLU A 106 -15.40 14.15 15.70
C GLU A 106 -14.44 13.46 16.68
N LEU A 107 -13.61 14.24 17.36
CA LEU A 107 -12.84 13.76 18.49
C LEU A 107 -13.49 14.25 19.78
N ALA A 108 -13.58 13.40 20.79
CA ALA A 108 -14.13 13.75 22.09
C ALA A 108 -13.23 13.26 23.22
N GLY A 109 -12.85 14.16 24.12
CA GLY A 109 -12.18 13.83 25.38
C GLY A 109 -13.19 13.45 26.47
N ALA A 110 -12.71 13.27 27.69
CA ALA A 110 -13.56 13.03 28.86
C ALA A 110 -14.49 14.21 29.16
N ASP A 111 -14.01 15.44 28.93
CA ASP A 111 -14.71 16.68 29.28
C ASP A 111 -15.67 17.17 28.17
N GLY A 112 -15.71 16.50 27.02
CA GLY A 112 -16.58 16.86 25.90
C GLY A 112 -15.93 16.77 24.52
N PRO A 113 -16.62 17.26 23.47
CA PRO A 113 -16.11 17.26 22.11
C PRO A 113 -14.94 18.23 21.96
N LEU A 114 -13.89 17.80 21.27
CA LEU A 114 -12.72 18.58 20.91
C LEU A 114 -12.89 19.31 19.57
N GLY A 115 -13.78 18.80 18.73
CA GLY A 115 -14.09 19.34 17.40
C GLY A 115 -14.32 18.23 16.38
N THR A 116 -14.59 18.63 15.15
CA THR A 116 -14.83 17.79 13.98
C THR A 116 -13.88 18.16 12.86
N TRP A 117 -13.09 17.20 12.41
CA TRP A 117 -12.13 17.34 11.32
C TRP A 117 -12.65 16.67 10.06
N LEU A 118 -12.39 17.29 8.91
CA LEU A 118 -12.52 16.66 7.60
C LEU A 118 -11.20 15.96 7.27
N VAL A 119 -11.26 14.65 7.03
CA VAL A 119 -10.13 13.87 6.54
C VAL A 119 -10.41 13.35 5.14
N SER A 120 -9.43 13.38 4.24
CA SER A 120 -9.55 12.90 2.87
C SER A 120 -8.18 12.55 2.31
N THR A 121 -8.12 11.61 1.36
CA THR A 121 -6.89 11.32 0.62
C THR A 121 -6.47 12.46 -0.32
N LEU A 122 -7.34 13.45 -0.53
CA LEU A 122 -7.06 14.67 -1.30
C LEU A 122 -6.43 15.78 -0.45
N LEU A 123 -6.33 15.61 0.87
CA LEU A 123 -5.62 16.55 1.73
C LEU A 123 -4.15 16.17 1.78
N GLU A 124 -3.29 17.07 1.31
CA GLU A 124 -1.83 16.88 1.34
C GLU A 124 -1.29 17.07 2.77
N GLU A 125 -1.79 18.09 3.46
CA GLU A 125 -1.38 18.43 4.82
C GLU A 125 -2.21 17.67 5.87
N PRO A 126 -1.56 17.04 6.88
CA PRO A 126 -2.24 16.43 7.99
C PRO A 126 -3.15 17.41 8.73
N GLN A 127 -4.30 16.93 9.19
CA GLN A 127 -5.11 17.70 10.12
C GLN A 127 -4.53 17.55 11.53
N THR A 128 -4.19 18.65 12.18
CA THR A 128 -3.53 18.62 13.49
C THR A 128 -4.50 18.89 14.63
N VAL A 129 -4.21 18.33 15.80
CA VAL A 129 -4.88 18.61 17.06
C VAL A 129 -3.91 18.47 18.22
N THR A 130 -3.88 19.46 19.11
CA THR A 130 -3.12 19.38 20.37
C THR A 130 -4.08 19.06 21.50
N PHE A 131 -3.83 17.97 22.22
CA PHE A 131 -4.68 17.55 23.33
C PHE A 131 -3.85 16.89 24.43
N GLN A 132 -4.11 17.27 25.69
CA GLN A 132 -3.35 16.81 26.87
C GLN A 132 -1.83 16.95 26.72
N GLY A 133 -1.36 18.07 26.15
CA GLY A 133 0.07 18.36 25.96
C GLY A 133 0.75 17.54 24.86
N ARG A 134 -0.01 16.77 24.07
CA ARG A 134 0.48 15.99 22.94
C ARG A 134 -0.01 16.54 21.62
N ASN A 135 0.81 16.38 20.58
CA ASN A 135 0.48 16.77 19.22
C ASN A 135 0.06 15.54 18.43
N TRP A 136 -1.13 15.63 17.82
CA TRP A 136 -1.69 14.56 17.02
C TRP A 136 -1.93 15.03 15.59
N ALA A 137 -1.70 14.12 14.65
CA ALA A 137 -2.00 14.30 13.24
C ALA A 137 -3.02 13.24 12.77
N LEU A 138 -4.05 13.68 12.06
CA LEU A 138 -5.07 12.86 11.43
C LEU A 138 -4.82 12.86 9.92
N VAL A 139 -4.55 11.67 9.37
CA VAL A 139 -4.26 11.51 7.94
C VAL A 139 -5.06 10.35 7.38
N LEU A 140 -5.93 10.62 6.41
CA LEU A 140 -6.55 9.56 5.62
C LEU A 140 -5.63 9.20 4.46
N ARG A 141 -5.06 8.00 4.49
CA ARG A 141 -4.02 7.56 3.54
C ARG A 141 -4.27 6.16 3.03
N ALA A 142 -3.52 5.77 1.99
CA ALA A 142 -3.45 4.37 1.57
C ALA A 142 -2.99 3.49 2.74
N LYS A 143 -3.64 2.34 2.92
CA LYS A 143 -3.32 1.41 4.00
C LYS A 143 -1.85 0.98 3.91
N ARG A 144 -1.10 1.18 4.99
CA ARG A 144 0.32 0.80 5.06
C ARG A 144 0.50 -0.59 5.61
N TYR A 145 1.44 -1.32 5.02
CA TYR A 145 1.87 -2.61 5.50
C TYR A 145 3.35 -2.53 5.88
N TYR A 146 3.61 -2.30 7.15
CA TYR A 146 4.96 -2.25 7.72
C TYR A 146 5.64 -3.62 7.64
N ARG A 147 6.97 -3.58 7.52
CA ARG A 147 7.84 -4.73 7.31
C ARG A 147 9.03 -4.65 8.27
N PRO A 148 9.55 -5.80 8.72
CA PRO A 148 10.73 -5.87 9.59
C PRO A 148 12.04 -5.69 8.79
N PHE A 149 12.02 -4.78 7.80
CA PHE A 149 13.14 -4.43 6.96
C PHE A 149 12.85 -3.11 6.25
N THR A 150 13.91 -2.45 5.80
CA THR A 150 13.89 -1.19 5.07
C THR A 150 14.45 -1.36 3.67
N LEU A 151 13.91 -0.58 2.73
CA LEU A 151 14.46 -0.36 1.40
C LEU A 151 14.82 1.11 1.26
N SER A 152 16.10 1.38 1.01
CA SER A 152 16.61 2.72 0.73
C SER A 152 16.95 2.85 -0.76
N LEU A 153 16.38 3.83 -1.45
CA LEU A 153 16.72 4.09 -2.85
C LEU A 153 18.09 4.81 -2.93
N LEU A 154 19.08 4.10 -3.46
CA LEU A 154 20.44 4.61 -3.62
C LEU A 154 20.62 5.35 -4.94
N LYS A 155 20.15 4.75 -6.05
CA LYS A 155 20.28 5.33 -7.38
C LYS A 155 19.16 4.87 -8.31
N VAL A 156 18.67 5.80 -9.12
CA VAL A 156 17.81 5.52 -10.27
C VAL A 156 18.66 5.70 -11.53
N THR A 157 18.60 4.74 -12.45
CA THR A 157 19.22 4.84 -13.76
C THR A 157 18.14 4.69 -14.83
N HIS A 158 18.05 5.67 -15.72
CA HIS A 158 17.19 5.67 -16.88
C HIS A 158 18.03 5.99 -18.11
N ASP A 159 18.45 4.95 -18.83
CA ASP A 159 19.15 5.11 -20.10
C ASP A 159 18.13 5.01 -21.24
N LYS A 160 18.27 5.86 -22.26
CA LYS A 160 17.51 5.77 -23.52
C LYS A 160 18.40 5.29 -24.65
N TYR A 161 17.81 4.76 -25.72
CA TYR A 161 18.58 4.51 -26.93
C TYR A 161 18.99 5.85 -27.56
N PRO A 162 20.26 6.00 -28.01
CA PRO A 162 20.73 7.23 -28.65
C PRO A 162 19.80 7.65 -29.79
N GLY A 163 19.37 8.91 -29.79
CA GLY A 163 18.48 9.47 -30.82
C GLY A 163 17.01 9.05 -30.72
N THR A 164 16.58 8.43 -29.61
CA THR A 164 15.17 8.07 -29.40
C THR A 164 14.71 8.38 -27.98
N GLU A 165 13.39 8.45 -27.80
CA GLU A 165 12.76 8.45 -26.47
C GLU A 165 12.53 7.03 -25.92
N ILE A 166 12.98 5.99 -26.64
CA ILE A 166 12.79 4.59 -26.23
C ILE A 166 13.75 4.29 -25.07
N PRO A 167 13.24 3.82 -23.94
CA PRO A 167 14.08 3.46 -22.82
C PRO A 167 14.87 2.17 -23.10
N LYS A 168 16.16 2.22 -22.80
CA LYS A 168 17.12 1.12 -22.92
C LYS A 168 17.32 0.39 -21.60
N ASN A 169 17.49 1.14 -20.49
CA ASN A 169 17.65 0.56 -19.15
C ASN A 169 16.86 1.37 -18.12
N PHE A 170 16.02 0.68 -17.35
CA PHE A 170 15.46 1.19 -16.10
C PHE A 170 15.95 0.34 -14.95
N SER A 171 16.65 0.95 -13.99
CA SER A 171 17.07 0.22 -12.79
C SER A 171 17.07 1.07 -11.53
N SER A 172 16.56 0.47 -10.44
CA SER A 172 16.68 1.00 -9.09
C SER A 172 17.77 0.23 -8.38
N ARG A 173 18.83 0.91 -7.96
CA ARG A 173 19.73 0.37 -6.95
C ARG A 173 19.15 0.70 -5.58
N VAL A 174 18.85 -0.32 -4.82
CA VAL A 174 18.28 -0.20 -3.46
C VAL A 174 19.19 -0.88 -2.45
N ARG A 175 19.27 -0.33 -1.23
CA ARG A 175 19.84 -1.02 -0.08
C ARG A 175 18.71 -1.67 0.69
N LEU A 176 18.80 -2.99 0.85
CA LEU A 176 17.92 -3.77 1.71
C LEU A 176 18.62 -3.96 3.05
N ARG A 177 17.97 -3.52 4.14
CA ARG A 177 18.45 -3.73 5.50
C ARG A 177 17.37 -4.34 6.36
N ALA A 178 17.64 -5.50 6.95
CA ALA A 178 16.75 -6.14 7.91
C ALA A 178 16.93 -5.57 9.31
N ASP A 179 15.84 -5.50 10.07
CA ASP A 179 15.86 -4.91 11.42
C ASP A 179 16.65 -5.78 12.42
N ASP A 180 16.73 -7.09 12.15
CA ASP A 180 17.53 -8.05 12.92
C ASP A 180 19.03 -8.00 12.61
N GLY A 181 19.46 -7.13 11.68
CA GLY A 181 20.85 -6.95 11.27
C GLY A 181 21.45 -8.09 10.45
N ARG A 182 20.70 -9.17 10.15
CA ARG A 182 21.23 -10.34 9.42
C ARG A 182 21.45 -10.08 7.94
N VAL A 183 20.76 -9.09 7.39
CA VAL A 183 20.80 -8.74 5.97
C VAL A 183 21.04 -7.26 5.84
N ASP A 184 22.14 -6.90 5.19
CA ASP A 184 22.42 -5.55 4.71
C ASP A 184 23.16 -5.68 3.37
N ARG A 185 22.48 -5.35 2.27
CA ARG A 185 23.05 -5.49 0.93
C ARG A 185 22.41 -4.55 -0.07
N GLU A 186 23.18 -4.20 -1.09
CA GLU A 186 22.66 -3.52 -2.27
C GLU A 186 22.09 -4.53 -3.27
N VAL A 187 20.96 -4.18 -3.89
CA VAL A 187 20.32 -4.97 -4.92
C VAL A 187 19.93 -4.06 -6.07
N LEU A 188 20.20 -4.51 -7.29
CA LEU A 188 19.75 -3.85 -8.50
C LEU A 188 18.41 -4.47 -8.94
N ILE A 189 17.35 -3.68 -8.91
CA ILE A 189 16.03 -4.06 -9.45
C ILE A 189 15.93 -3.47 -10.85
N TYR A 190 15.69 -4.31 -11.85
CA TYR A 190 15.53 -3.89 -13.25
C TYR A 190 14.55 -4.80 -13.98
N MET A 191 14.35 -4.56 -15.28
CA MET A 191 13.38 -5.30 -16.09
C MET A 191 13.55 -6.81 -15.95
N ASN A 192 12.48 -7.49 -15.55
CA ASN A 192 12.42 -8.93 -15.31
C ASN A 192 13.40 -9.47 -14.24
N ASN A 193 14.05 -8.60 -13.48
CA ASN A 193 14.93 -8.96 -12.36
C ASN A 193 14.44 -8.29 -11.06
N PRO A 194 13.33 -8.82 -10.48
CA PRO A 194 12.77 -8.25 -9.26
C PRO A 194 13.57 -8.66 -8.02
N LEU A 195 13.55 -7.81 -7.00
CA LEU A 195 14.02 -8.19 -5.66
C LEU A 195 12.99 -9.13 -5.01
N ARG A 196 13.45 -10.25 -4.45
CA ARG A 196 12.62 -11.14 -3.63
C ARG A 196 13.14 -11.17 -2.20
N TYR A 197 12.31 -10.79 -1.24
CA TYR A 197 12.65 -10.79 0.18
C TYR A 197 11.40 -10.86 1.06
N GLY A 198 11.47 -11.57 2.19
CA GLY A 198 10.37 -11.64 3.16
C GLY A 198 9.05 -12.20 2.58
N GLY A 199 9.12 -13.09 1.58
CA GLY A 199 7.93 -13.62 0.88
C GLY A 199 7.25 -12.64 -0.08
N LEU A 200 7.90 -11.50 -0.36
CA LEU A 200 7.45 -10.47 -1.28
C LEU A 200 8.38 -10.39 -2.49
N THR A 201 7.82 -9.93 -3.61
CA THR A 201 8.55 -9.62 -4.83
C THR A 201 8.34 -8.16 -5.19
N PHE A 202 9.43 -7.44 -5.40
CA PHE A 202 9.47 -6.01 -5.71
C PHE A 202 9.85 -5.84 -7.17
N TYR A 203 8.88 -5.44 -7.98
CA TYR A 203 9.06 -5.17 -9.40
C TYR A 203 9.26 -3.68 -9.64
N GLN A 204 10.07 -3.34 -10.64
CA GLN A 204 10.13 -1.97 -11.13
C GLN A 204 8.79 -1.63 -11.81
N TYR A 205 8.10 -0.59 -11.34
CA TYR A 205 6.79 -0.18 -11.89
C TYR A 205 6.86 1.17 -12.60
N GLN A 206 7.13 2.25 -11.86
CA GLN A 206 7.28 3.59 -12.41
C GLN A 206 8.59 4.21 -11.94
N MET A 207 9.14 5.11 -12.73
CA MET A 207 10.33 5.87 -12.42
C MET A 207 10.17 7.26 -12.99
N ASP A 208 10.63 8.25 -12.23
CA ASP A 208 10.93 9.55 -12.78
C ASP A 208 12.40 9.85 -12.49
N ALA A 209 13.20 9.83 -13.55
CA ALA A 209 14.62 10.08 -13.49
C ALA A 209 14.94 11.55 -13.16
N ALA A 210 14.06 12.49 -13.52
CA ALA A 210 14.25 13.91 -13.26
C ALA A 210 14.07 14.23 -11.76
N SER A 211 13.08 13.61 -11.12
CA SER A 211 12.87 13.73 -9.66
C SER A 211 13.66 12.70 -8.84
N HIS A 212 14.46 11.83 -9.48
CA HIS A 212 15.17 10.73 -8.83
C HIS A 212 14.25 9.82 -7.99
N THR A 213 13.00 9.64 -8.41
CA THR A 213 12.02 8.80 -7.72
C THR A 213 11.80 7.48 -8.44
N SER A 214 11.47 6.44 -7.64
CA SER A 214 11.15 5.12 -8.14
C SER A 214 9.99 4.53 -7.35
N ALA A 215 8.99 4.04 -8.06
CA ALA A 215 7.87 3.30 -7.49
C ALA A 215 8.07 1.80 -7.78
N LEU A 216 8.05 1.02 -6.71
CA LEU A 216 8.16 -0.44 -6.77
C LEU A 216 6.78 -1.07 -6.56
N GLN A 217 6.38 -1.96 -7.45
CA GLN A 217 5.18 -2.79 -7.24
C GLN A 217 5.53 -3.96 -6.34
N VAL A 218 4.81 -4.09 -5.22
CA VAL A 218 5.03 -5.13 -4.22
C VAL A 218 3.98 -6.22 -4.37
N VAL A 219 4.43 -7.44 -4.67
CA VAL A 219 3.55 -8.59 -4.90
C VAL A 219 3.86 -9.70 -3.89
N ARG A 220 2.80 -10.24 -3.28
CA ARG A 220 2.86 -11.47 -2.47
C ARG A 220 2.23 -12.60 -3.26
N ASN A 221 3.01 -13.60 -3.65
CA ASN A 221 2.49 -14.80 -4.31
C ASN A 221 2.77 -16.03 -3.43
N PRO A 222 1.82 -16.44 -2.56
CA PRO A 222 1.99 -17.63 -1.73
C PRO A 222 2.05 -18.92 -2.55
N SER A 223 1.41 -18.93 -3.72
CA SER A 223 1.23 -20.11 -4.58
C SER A 223 2.28 -20.25 -5.68
N TRP A 224 3.39 -19.52 -5.59
CA TRP A 224 4.43 -19.52 -6.63
C TRP A 224 5.04 -20.89 -6.92
N ARG A 225 4.92 -21.84 -5.98
CA ARG A 225 5.42 -23.23 -6.13
C ARG A 225 4.44 -24.16 -6.86
N LEU A 226 3.15 -23.84 -6.89
CA LEU A 226 2.11 -24.73 -7.46
C LEU A 226 2.39 -25.09 -8.93
N PRO A 227 2.78 -24.16 -9.82
CA PRO A 227 3.08 -24.52 -11.20
C PRO A 227 4.22 -25.55 -11.31
N TYR A 228 5.24 -25.45 -10.45
CA TYR A 228 6.34 -26.40 -10.43
C TYR A 228 5.89 -27.80 -9.96
N VAL A 229 5.05 -27.86 -8.91
CA VAL A 229 4.47 -29.13 -8.45
C VAL A 229 3.63 -29.78 -9.56
N ALA A 230 2.81 -29.00 -10.27
CA ALA A 230 2.02 -29.50 -11.39
C ALA A 230 2.91 -30.06 -12.52
N CYS A 231 3.99 -29.37 -12.89
CA CYS A 231 4.94 -29.85 -13.88
C CYS A 231 5.60 -31.18 -13.45
N VAL A 232 5.98 -31.32 -12.17
CA VAL A 232 6.56 -32.56 -11.65
C VAL A 232 5.54 -33.71 -11.70
N LEU A 233 4.29 -33.47 -11.31
CA LEU A 233 3.23 -34.49 -11.36
C LEU A 233 2.93 -34.93 -12.79
N MET A 234 2.83 -33.99 -13.74
CA MET A 234 2.65 -34.30 -15.16
C MET A 234 3.83 -35.11 -15.71
N GLY A 235 5.07 -34.69 -15.41
CA GLY A 235 6.28 -35.39 -15.81
C GLY A 235 6.33 -36.81 -15.25
N ALA A 236 6.01 -36.99 -13.97
CA ALA A 236 5.96 -38.30 -13.33
C ALA A 236 4.90 -39.21 -13.96
N GLY A 237 3.69 -38.69 -14.22
CA GLY A 237 2.64 -39.44 -14.91
C GLY A 237 3.07 -39.91 -16.30
N LEU A 238 3.74 -39.03 -17.05
CA LEU A 238 4.26 -39.37 -18.38
C LEU A 238 5.34 -40.47 -18.32
N VAL A 239 6.28 -40.37 -17.36
CA VAL A 239 7.33 -41.38 -17.14
C VAL A 239 6.72 -42.73 -16.78
N ILE A 240 5.72 -42.77 -15.89
CA ILE A 240 5.03 -44.01 -15.51
C ILE A 240 4.32 -44.62 -16.71
N GLN A 241 3.57 -43.82 -17.47
CA GLN A 241 2.83 -44.27 -18.65
C GLN A 241 3.76 -44.88 -19.70
N PHE A 242 4.84 -44.17 -20.06
CA PHE A 242 5.83 -44.70 -21.01
C PHE A 242 6.56 -45.92 -20.46
N GLY A 243 6.88 -45.95 -19.17
CA GLY A 243 7.49 -47.09 -18.51
C GLY A 243 6.64 -48.36 -18.63
N ILE A 244 5.34 -48.27 -18.31
CA ILE A 244 4.40 -49.40 -18.41
C ILE A 244 4.36 -49.94 -19.86
N HIS A 245 4.24 -49.06 -20.85
CA HIS A 245 4.24 -49.44 -22.26
C HIS A 245 5.55 -50.09 -22.71
N LEU A 246 6.70 -49.52 -22.29
CA LEU A 246 8.02 -50.02 -22.64
C LEU A 246 8.28 -51.42 -22.06
N PHE A 247 8.03 -51.63 -20.76
CA PHE A 247 8.20 -52.94 -20.14
C PHE A 247 7.21 -53.97 -20.69
N GLY A 248 5.96 -53.58 -20.96
CA GLY A 248 4.98 -54.44 -21.62
C GLY A 248 5.45 -54.89 -23.01
N PHE A 249 6.05 -54.00 -23.79
CA PHE A 249 6.61 -54.30 -25.10
C PHE A 249 7.84 -55.23 -25.02
N VAL A 250 8.78 -54.95 -24.12
CA VAL A 250 9.98 -55.78 -23.91
C VAL A 250 9.60 -57.19 -23.45
N ARG A 251 8.62 -57.33 -22.56
CA ARG A 251 8.16 -58.63 -22.08
C ARG A 251 7.50 -59.47 -23.17
N LYS A 252 6.78 -58.85 -24.12
CA LYS A 252 6.19 -59.53 -25.28
C LYS A 252 7.24 -60.02 -26.30
N ARG A 253 8.45 -59.47 -26.28
CA ARG A 253 9.54 -59.83 -27.23
C ARG A 253 10.55 -60.83 -26.68
N ARG A 254 10.41 -61.30 -25.43
CA ARG A 254 11.26 -62.38 -24.91
C ARG A 254 10.86 -63.70 -25.58
N PRO A 255 11.74 -64.39 -26.32
CA PRO A 255 11.45 -65.71 -26.85
C PRO A 255 11.36 -66.70 -25.69
N THR A 256 10.37 -67.60 -25.75
CA THR A 256 10.25 -68.72 -24.81
C THR A 256 11.53 -69.55 -24.89
N PRO A 257 12.25 -69.79 -23.77
CA PRO A 257 13.39 -70.69 -23.79
C PRO A 257 12.89 -72.10 -24.13
N ALA A 258 13.60 -72.76 -25.06
CA ALA A 258 13.33 -74.11 -25.54
C ALA A 258 13.62 -75.16 -24.47
#